data_AF-A0A2S8WQL7-F1
#
_entry.id   AF-A0A2S8WQL7-F1
#
_cell.length_a   1.000
_cell.length_b   1.000
_cell.length_c   1.000
_cell.angle_alpha   90.00
_cell.angle_beta   90.00
_cell.angle_gamma   90.00
#
_symmetry.space_group_name_H-M   'P 1'
#
loop_
_entity.id
_entity.type
_entity.pdbx_description
1 polymer ?
#
loop_
_entity_poly.entity_id
_entity_poly.type
_entity_poly.pdbx_seq_one_letter_code
_entity_poly.pdbx_strand_id
1 'polypeptide(L)' 'MRLSDFWRLMDDEFGEGYSRSLASSLVLAEVGGVSAEEALSKGTPPKAVWQAICTMQDVPPERQLGRDIPPKD' A
#
# COMPACT_ATOMS: atom_id res chain seq x y z
N MET A 1 -7.78 6.72 3.11
CA MET A 1 -6.57 6.53 3.95
C MET A 1 -5.60 7.65 3.65
N ARG A 2 -4.81 8.08 4.65
CA ARG A 2 -3.70 9.01 4.41
C ARG A 2 -2.49 8.23 3.87
N LEU A 3 -1.51 8.96 3.32
CA LEU A 3 -0.25 8.34 2.86
C LEU A 3 0.50 7.64 4.01
N SER A 4 0.44 8.19 5.22
CA SER A 4 1.02 7.57 6.42
C SER A 4 0.37 6.24 6.77
N ASP A 5 -0.96 6.11 6.58
CA ASP A 5 -1.67 4.85 6.79
C ASP A 5 -1.26 3.80 5.76
N PHE A 6 -1.10 4.19 4.50
CA PHE A 6 -0.60 3.31 3.44
C PHE A 6 0.76 2.71 3.80
N TRP A 7 1.72 3.56 4.22
CA TRP A 7 3.04 3.07 4.60
C TRP A 7 2.97 2.16 5.82
N ARG A 8 2.17 2.50 6.82
CA ARG A 8 1.95 1.62 7.97
C ARG A 8 1.43 0.24 7.57
N LEU A 9 0.46 0.16 6.65
CA LEU A 9 -0.06 -1.12 6.15
C LEU A 9 0.99 -1.91 5.38
N MET A 10 1.77 -1.22 4.55
CA MET A 10 2.91 -1.82 3.84
C MET A 10 3.98 -2.35 4.81
N ASP A 11 4.28 -1.60 5.86
CA ASP A 11 5.26 -1.97 6.87
C ASP A 11 4.77 -3.13 7.76
N ASP A 12 3.46 -3.21 8.05
CA ASP A 12 2.85 -4.31 8.81
C ASP A 12 2.84 -5.62 8.00
N GLU A 13 2.51 -5.56 6.70
CA GLU A 13 2.44 -6.76 5.85
C GLU A 13 3.81 -7.22 5.35
N PHE A 14 4.68 -6.27 4.94
CA PHE A 14 5.93 -6.57 4.24
C PHE A 14 7.19 -6.23 5.06
N GLY A 15 7.06 -5.45 6.14
CA GLY A 15 8.19 -4.96 6.94
C GLY A 15 8.78 -3.64 6.41
N GLU A 16 9.22 -2.76 7.32
CA GLU A 16 9.74 -1.41 7.02
C GLU A 16 10.88 -1.38 5.98
N GLY A 17 11.72 -2.42 5.94
CA GLY A 17 12.84 -2.50 5.00
C GLY A 17 12.41 -2.91 3.59
N TYR A 18 11.48 -3.85 3.46
CA TYR A 18 11.06 -4.38 2.17
C TYR A 18 9.92 -3.57 1.54
N SER A 19 9.05 -2.97 2.36
CA SER A 19 7.91 -2.15 1.94
C SER A 19 8.31 -1.03 0.97
N ARG A 20 9.40 -0.32 1.24
CA ARG A 20 9.93 0.77 0.42
C ARG A 20 10.45 0.27 -0.92
N SER A 21 11.22 -0.81 -0.90
CA SER A 21 11.74 -1.43 -2.12
C SER A 21 10.60 -1.97 -3.00
N LEU A 22 9.60 -2.60 -2.38
CA LEU A 22 8.41 -3.11 -3.06
C LEU A 22 7.62 -1.96 -3.68
N ALA A 23 7.36 -0.88 -2.94
CA ALA A 23 6.62 0.27 -3.46
C ALA A 23 7.29 0.94 -4.66
N SER A 24 8.63 0.94 -4.71
CA SER A 24 9.39 1.51 -5.82
C SER A 24 9.47 0.59 -7.04
N SER A 25 9.53 -0.72 -6.82
CA SER A 25 9.82 -1.71 -7.86
C SER A 25 8.57 -2.42 -8.42
N LEU A 26 7.50 -2.50 -7.63
CA LEU A 26 6.29 -3.24 -7.98
C LEU A 26 5.44 -2.42 -8.95
N VAL A 27 5.40 -2.84 -10.20
CA VAL A 27 4.59 -2.21 -11.24
C VAL A 27 3.15 -2.70 -11.14
N LEU A 28 2.24 -1.76 -10.86
CA LEU A 28 0.83 -2.04 -10.62
C LEU A 28 0.01 -1.67 -11.87
N ALA A 29 -0.48 -2.68 -12.59
CA ALA A 29 -1.28 -2.48 -13.80
C ALA A 29 -2.57 -1.69 -13.54
N GLU A 30 -3.22 -1.96 -12.40
CA GLU A 30 -4.49 -1.35 -11.96
C GLU A 30 -4.44 0.17 -11.77
N VAL A 31 -3.24 0.74 -11.52
CA VAL A 31 -3.04 2.19 -11.32
C VAL A 31 -2.26 2.84 -12.47
N GLY A 32 -2.35 2.24 -13.66
CA GLY A 32 -1.74 2.78 -14.88
C GLY A 32 -0.38 2.20 -15.22
N GLY A 33 -0.04 1.02 -14.70
CA GLY A 33 1.18 0.30 -15.07
C GLY A 33 2.45 0.97 -14.57
N VAL A 34 2.40 1.58 -13.39
CA VAL A 34 3.54 2.24 -12.75
C VAL A 34 3.75 1.74 -11.33
N SER A 35 4.88 2.11 -10.73
CA SER A 35 5.15 1.74 -9.34
C SER A 35 4.17 2.40 -8.36
N ALA A 36 4.08 1.86 -7.15
CA ALA A 36 3.25 2.45 -6.10
C ALA A 36 3.69 3.89 -5.79
N GLU A 37 5.00 4.14 -5.70
CA GLU A 37 5.54 5.49 -5.47
C GLU A 37 5.20 6.45 -6.62
N GLU A 38 5.33 6.00 -7.87
CA GLU A 38 4.96 6.82 -9.02
C GLU A 38 3.46 7.09 -9.06
N ALA A 39 2.63 6.09 -8.78
CA ALA A 39 1.18 6.25 -8.72
C ALA A 39 0.80 7.30 -7.66
N LEU A 40 1.39 7.22 -6.46
CA LEU A 40 1.18 8.18 -5.38
C LEU A 40 1.64 9.60 -5.78
N SER A 41 2.81 9.72 -6.42
CA SER A 41 3.36 11.00 -6.90
C SER A 41 2.47 11.65 -7.97
N LYS A 42 1.85 10.83 -8.83
CA LYS A 42 0.85 11.26 -9.83
C LYS A 42 -0.50 11.66 -9.21
N GLY A 43 -0.65 11.57 -7.89
CA GLY A 43 -1.88 11.91 -7.19
C GLY A 43 -2.89 10.75 -7.11
N THR A 44 -2.47 9.52 -7.42
CA THR A 44 -3.35 8.35 -7.25
C THR A 44 -3.68 8.18 -5.77
N PRO A 45 -4.96 7.93 -5.43
CA PRO A 45 -5.35 7.74 -4.04
C PRO A 45 -4.56 6.58 -3.40
N PRO A 46 -3.95 6.76 -2.21
CA PRO A 46 -3.18 5.69 -1.56
C PRO A 46 -4.00 4.42 -1.30
N LYS A 47 -5.32 4.58 -1.10
CA LYS A 47 -6.24 3.44 -0.95
C LYS A 47 -6.30 2.59 -2.22
N ALA A 48 -6.34 3.22 -3.40
CA ALA A 48 -6.36 2.49 -4.66
C ALA A 48 -5.03 1.77 -4.91
N VAL A 49 -3.91 2.43 -4.60
CA VAL A 49 -2.58 1.83 -4.67
C VAL A 49 -2.47 0.63 -3.74
N TRP A 50 -2.92 0.74 -2.49
CA TRP A 50 -2.95 -0.37 -1.54
C TRP A 50 -3.78 -1.55 -2.05
N GLN A 51 -4.99 -1.30 -2.55
CA GLN A 51 -5.85 -2.36 -3.08
C GLN A 51 -5.21 -3.09 -4.28
N ALA A 52 -4.52 -2.35 -5.16
CA ALA A 52 -3.78 -2.93 -6.27
C ALA A 52 -2.63 -3.83 -5.76
N ILE A 53 -1.89 -3.39 -4.73
CA ILE A 53 -0.86 -4.22 -4.09
C ILE A 53 -1.47 -5.47 -3.46
N CYS A 54 -2.56 -5.33 -2.71
CA CYS A 54 -3.24 -6.47 -2.09
C CYS A 54 -3.71 -7.49 -3.12
N THR A 55 -4.22 -7.03 -4.26
CA THR A 55 -4.65 -7.89 -5.36
C THR A 55 -3.46 -8.60 -6.02
N MET A 56 -2.34 -7.90 -6.22
CA MET A 56 -1.16 -8.44 -6.88
C MET A 56 -0.32 -9.37 -5.99
N GLN A 57 -0.32 -9.13 -4.68
CA GLN A 57 0.40 -9.91 -3.68
C GLN A 57 -0.49 -10.94 -2.97
N ASP A 58 -1.74 -11.10 -3.41
CA ASP A 58 -2.74 -11.98 -2.80
C ASP A 58 -2.88 -11.78 -1.28
N VAL A 59 -2.85 -10.52 -0.83
CA VAL A 59 -2.98 -10.18 0.60
C VAL A 59 -4.40 -10.50 1.05
N PRO A 60 -4.58 -11.35 2.08
CA PRO A 60 -5.90 -11.76 2.52
C PRO A 60 -6.69 -10.57 3.12
N PRO A 61 -8.02 -10.52 2.94
CA PRO A 61 -8.85 -9.38 3.32
C PRO A 61 -8.79 -9.04 4.81
N GLU A 62 -8.54 -10.03 5.67
CA GLU A 62 -8.34 -9.84 7.11
C GLU A 62 -7.12 -8.96 7.45
N ARG A 63 -6.13 -8.87 6.55
CA ARG A 63 -4.90 -8.06 6.74
C ARG A 63 -4.92 -6.75 5.96
N GLN A 64 -5.80 -6.61 4.97
CA GLN A 64 -5.90 -5.40 4.15
C GLN A 64 -6.31 -4.15 4.94
N LEU A 65 -6.94 -4.31 6.10
CA LEU A 65 -7.29 -3.20 6.98
C LEU A 65 -6.18 -2.89 8.02
N GLY A 66 -5.14 -3.72 8.08
CA GLY A 66 -4.14 -3.71 9.15
C GLY A 66 -4.74 -4.08 10.50
N ARG A 67 -3.91 -4.15 11.55
CA ARG A 67 -4.43 -4.26 12.92
C ARG A 67 -5.33 -3.07 13.25
N ASP A 68 -6.46 -3.34 13.90
CA ASP A 68 -7.36 -2.31 14.45
C ASP A 68 -6.54 -1.38 15.35
N ILE A 69 -6.34 -0.14 14.89
CA ILE A 69 -5.72 0.90 15.72
C ILE A 69 -6.87 1.76 16.24
N PRO A 70 -7.13 1.78 17.56
CA PRO A 70 -8.10 2.70 18.11
C PRO A 70 -7.69 4.13 17.74
N PRO A 71 -8.64 5.01 17.35
CA PRO A 71 -8.33 6.40 17.07
C PRO A 71 -7.59 7.00 18.28
N LYS A 72 -6.45 7.64 18.04
CA LYS A 72 -5.73 8.34 19.10
C LYS A 72 -6.52 9.63 19.41
N ASP A 73 -7.05 9.70 20.63
CA ASP A 73 -7.78 10.86 21.20
C ASP A 73 -7.01 12.18 21.03
#